data_AF-A0A9X5CRT2-F1
#
_entry.id   AF-A0A9X5CRT2-F1
#
_cell.length_a   1.000
_cell.length_b   1.000
_cell.length_c   1.000
_cell.angle_alpha   90.00
_cell.angle_beta   90.00
_cell.angle_gamma   90.00
#
_symmetry.space_group_name_H-M   'P 1'
#
loop_
_entity.id
_entity.type
_entity.pdbx_description
1 polymer ?
#
loop_
_entity_poly.entity_id
_entity_poly.type
_entity_poly.pdbx_seq_one_letter_code
_entity_poly.pdbx_strand_id
1 'polypeptide(L)'
;MSPTNSALPRQVADAYVDELIALDPITGTYLGVKESSSRLPDLSPAGQEAVAELLRTTLARLDEAERLPGADSDAERRCARLLRERLTAELAVHEADEHLRAVGNLGTVAHSVREVFTVTPAETEEDWRALAERLRAVPAALAGYRESLALGLERKLYAAPRPTQTFVGQ
;
A
#
# COMPACT_ATOMS: atom_id res chain seq x y z
N MET A 1 -28.04 18.77 -0.39
CA MET A 1 -27.93 17.58 -1.26
C MET A 1 -26.54 17.61 -1.85
N SER A 2 -25.61 16.84 -1.27
CA SER A 2 -24.28 16.69 -1.85
C SER A 2 -24.43 16.00 -3.21
N PRO A 3 -23.75 16.46 -4.27
CA PRO A 3 -23.79 15.75 -5.53
C PRO A 3 -23.22 14.35 -5.29
N THR A 4 -24.03 13.32 -5.50
CA THR A 4 -23.56 11.94 -5.63
C THR A 4 -22.58 11.96 -6.78
N ASN A 5 -21.29 12.00 -6.46
CA ASN A 5 -20.21 12.10 -7.43
C ASN A 5 -20.21 10.80 -8.22
N SER A 6 -20.89 10.77 -9.36
CA SER A 6 -21.08 9.56 -10.16
C SER A 6 -19.80 9.29 -10.96
N ALA A 7 -18.79 8.77 -10.28
CA ALA A 7 -17.50 8.43 -10.87
C ALA A 7 -17.64 7.15 -11.73
N LEU A 8 -17.18 7.22 -12.99
CA LEU A 8 -17.01 6.04 -13.84
C LEU A 8 -15.79 5.20 -13.37
N PRO A 9 -15.66 3.93 -13.77
CA PRO A 9 -14.59 3.05 -13.30
C PRO A 9 -13.16 3.62 -13.32
N ARG A 10 -12.76 4.35 -14.37
CA ARG A 10 -11.45 5.01 -14.41
C ARG A 10 -11.30 6.10 -13.36
N GLN A 11 -12.35 6.86 -13.08
CA GLN A 11 -12.31 7.89 -12.03
C GLN A 11 -12.27 7.27 -10.63
N VAL A 12 -12.89 6.09 -10.45
CA VAL A 12 -12.72 5.29 -9.23
C VAL A 12 -11.27 4.82 -9.09
N ALA A 13 -10.64 4.37 -10.18
CA ALA A 13 -9.24 3.97 -10.19
C ALA A 13 -8.29 5.14 -9.86
N ASP A 14 -8.53 6.32 -10.43
CA ASP A 14 -7.75 7.53 -10.14
C ASP A 14 -7.85 7.89 -8.64
N ALA A 15 -9.08 7.95 -8.11
CA ALA A 15 -9.30 8.23 -6.69
C ALA A 15 -8.69 7.18 -5.76
N TYR A 16 -8.71 5.90 -6.16
CA TYR A 16 -8.05 4.83 -5.42
C TYR A 16 -6.54 5.04 -5.32
N VAL A 17 -5.87 5.45 -6.40
CA VAL A 17 -4.43 5.71 -6.39
C VAL A 17 -4.10 6.87 -5.44
N ASP A 18 -4.87 7.96 -5.50
CA ASP A 18 -4.69 9.11 -4.59
C ASP A 18 -4.86 8.71 -3.12
N GLU A 19 -5.89 7.93 -2.81
CA GLU A 19 -6.16 7.42 -1.45
C GLU A 19 -5.08 6.41 -1.00
N LEU A 20 -4.60 5.56 -1.91
CA LEU A 20 -3.55 4.58 -1.63
C LEU A 20 -2.23 5.28 -1.30
N ILE A 21 -1.85 6.34 -2.04
CA ILE A 21 -0.62 7.11 -1.79
C ILE A 21 -0.61 7.72 -0.37
N ALA A 22 -1.78 8.06 0.17
CA ALA A 22 -1.88 8.58 1.52
C ALA A 22 -1.55 7.54 2.61
N LEU A 23 -1.87 6.27 2.34
CA LEU A 23 -1.60 5.11 3.21
C LEU A 23 -0.22 4.48 2.96
N ASP A 24 0.21 4.45 1.70
CA ASP A 24 1.53 4.00 1.26
C ASP A 24 2.32 5.12 0.53
N PRO A 25 2.98 6.00 1.30
CA PRO A 25 3.86 7.02 0.74
C PRO A 25 5.08 6.47 -0.01
N ILE A 26 5.45 5.19 0.15
CA ILE A 26 6.54 4.60 -0.66
C ILE A 26 6.09 4.53 -2.12
N THR A 27 4.87 4.02 -2.37
CA THR A 27 4.27 4.04 -3.72
C THR A 27 4.17 5.45 -4.28
N GLY A 28 3.78 6.43 -3.47
CA GLY A 28 3.78 7.85 -3.87
C GLY A 28 5.15 8.35 -4.34
N THR A 29 6.24 7.99 -3.65
CA THR A 29 7.59 8.33 -4.11
C THR A 29 7.94 7.70 -5.45
N TYR A 30 7.60 6.42 -5.68
CA TYR A 30 7.81 5.78 -6.99
C TYR A 30 6.99 6.41 -8.12
N LEU A 31 5.83 6.99 -7.79
CA LEU A 31 4.97 7.71 -8.73
C LEU A 31 5.37 9.19 -8.91
N GLY A 32 6.38 9.67 -8.19
CA GLY A 32 6.87 11.05 -8.29
C GLY A 32 6.07 12.08 -7.49
N VAL A 33 5.27 11.65 -6.50
CA VAL A 33 4.52 12.54 -5.61
C VAL A 33 5.46 13.13 -4.57
N LYS A 34 5.70 14.44 -4.65
CA LYS A 34 6.68 15.16 -3.83
C LYS A 34 6.35 15.06 -2.33
N GLU A 35 5.07 15.17 -1.99
CA GLU A 35 4.55 15.15 -0.61
C GLU A 35 4.79 13.82 0.09
N SER A 36 5.03 12.75 -0.67
CA SER A 36 5.31 11.43 -0.13
C SER A 36 6.74 11.30 0.39
N SER A 37 7.70 12.08 -0.15
CA SER A 37 9.15 11.95 0.07
C SER A 37 9.60 12.02 1.54
N SER A 38 8.81 12.61 2.43
CA SER A 38 9.12 12.70 3.87
C SER A 38 8.48 11.61 4.74
N ARG A 39 7.63 10.75 4.15
CA ARG A 39 6.75 9.83 4.90
C ARG A 39 7.08 8.36 4.64
N LEU A 40 6.67 7.50 5.58
CA LEU A 40 6.66 6.04 5.47
C LEU A 40 5.26 5.51 5.81
N PRO A 41 4.88 4.32 5.29
CA PRO A 41 3.62 3.67 5.63
C PRO A 41 3.59 3.22 7.10
N ASP A 42 2.37 3.09 7.63
CA ASP A 42 2.13 2.34 8.87
C ASP A 42 2.13 0.85 8.57
N LEU A 43 3.14 0.14 9.08
CA LEU A 43 3.32 -1.30 8.86
C LEU A 43 2.71 -2.18 9.97
N SER A 44 2.00 -1.57 10.92
CA SER A 44 1.26 -2.27 11.98
C SER A 44 0.04 -3.01 11.43
N PRO A 45 -0.60 -3.89 12.23
CA PRO A 45 -1.86 -4.52 11.82
C PRO A 45 -2.95 -3.49 11.51
N ALA A 46 -2.97 -2.36 12.23
CA ALA A 46 -3.93 -1.30 12.00
C ALA A 46 -3.70 -0.58 10.66
N GLY A 47 -2.45 -0.30 10.30
CA GLY A 47 -2.09 0.26 9.01
C GLY A 47 -2.45 -0.67 7.85
N GLN A 48 -2.22 -1.97 8.01
CA GLN A 48 -2.58 -2.99 7.02
C GLN A 48 -4.10 -3.15 6.88
N GLU A 49 -4.85 -3.10 7.99
CA GLU A 49 -6.32 -3.10 7.93
C GLU A 49 -6.87 -1.83 7.26
N ALA A 50 -6.22 -0.67 7.45
CA ALA A 50 -6.62 0.56 6.75
C ALA A 50 -6.47 0.43 5.23
N VAL A 51 -5.41 -0.22 4.75
CA VAL A 51 -5.26 -0.55 3.33
C VAL A 51 -6.35 -1.53 2.89
N ALA A 52 -6.60 -2.60 3.64
CA ALA A 52 -7.66 -3.56 3.31
C ALA A 52 -9.04 -2.90 3.24
N GLU A 53 -9.34 -1.95 4.12
CA GLU A 53 -10.59 -1.20 4.10
C GLU A 53 -10.71 -0.26 2.89
N LEU A 54 -9.59 0.34 2.47
CA LEU A 54 -9.53 1.07 1.21
C LEU A 54 -9.83 0.14 0.01
N LEU A 55 -9.30 -1.08 -0.01
CA LEU A 55 -9.60 -2.06 -1.07
C LEU A 55 -11.10 -2.38 -1.11
N ARG A 56 -11.72 -2.67 0.05
CA ARG A 56 -13.16 -2.97 0.17
C ARG A 56 -14.02 -1.80 -0.26
N THR A 57 -13.70 -0.59 0.21
CA THR A 57 -14.42 0.64 -0.14
C THR A 57 -14.33 0.92 -1.64
N THR A 58 -13.14 0.74 -2.24
CA THR A 58 -12.94 0.92 -3.67
C THR A 58 -13.74 -0.09 -4.50
N LEU A 59 -13.79 -1.36 -4.08
CA LEU A 59 -14.61 -2.39 -4.74
C LEU A 59 -16.11 -2.05 -4.70
N ALA A 60 -16.61 -1.53 -3.57
CA ALA A 60 -18.00 -1.08 -3.46
C ALA A 60 -18.30 0.11 -4.38
N ARG A 61 -17.41 1.10 -4.45
CA ARG A 61 -17.50 2.23 -5.39
C ARG A 61 -17.46 1.74 -6.84
N LEU A 62 -16.66 0.73 -7.14
CA LEU A 62 -16.57 0.14 -8.47
C LEU A 62 -17.88 -0.58 -8.87
N ASP A 63 -18.52 -1.30 -7.96
CA ASP A 63 -19.84 -1.92 -8.17
C ASP A 63 -20.93 -0.89 -8.52
N GLU A 64 -20.85 0.31 -7.94
CA GLU A 64 -21.72 1.44 -8.26
C GLU A 64 -21.39 2.04 -9.61
N ALA A 65 -20.10 2.28 -9.88
CA ALA A 65 -19.60 2.87 -11.11
C ALA A 65 -19.96 2.04 -12.35
N GLU A 66 -19.88 0.71 -12.28
CA GLU A 66 -20.21 -0.18 -13.40
C GLU A 66 -21.69 -0.16 -13.81
N ARG A 67 -22.58 0.38 -12.96
CA ARG A 67 -24.02 0.52 -13.24
C ARG A 67 -24.38 1.86 -13.88
N LEU A 68 -23.43 2.80 -13.95
CA LEU A 68 -23.67 4.13 -14.49
C LEU A 68 -23.70 4.15 -16.03
N PRO A 69 -24.50 5.03 -16.65
CA PRO A 69 -24.43 5.24 -18.10
C PRO A 69 -23.00 5.60 -18.55
N GLY A 70 -22.50 4.92 -19.58
CA GLY A 70 -21.15 5.12 -20.12
C GLY A 70 -20.08 4.18 -19.56
N ALA A 71 -20.38 3.45 -18.47
CA ALA A 71 -19.48 2.43 -17.92
C ALA A 71 -19.32 1.19 -18.82
N ASP A 72 -20.20 1.02 -19.80
CA ASP A 72 -20.18 -0.05 -20.80
C ASP A 72 -19.15 0.19 -21.93
N SER A 73 -18.56 1.39 -21.99
CA SER A 73 -17.51 1.65 -22.95
C SER A 73 -16.29 0.75 -22.72
N ASP A 74 -15.59 0.46 -23.82
CA ASP A 74 -14.50 -0.50 -23.86
C ASP A 74 -13.34 -0.18 -22.87
N ALA A 75 -13.05 1.11 -22.69
CA ALA A 75 -12.01 1.57 -21.78
C ALA A 75 -12.43 1.40 -20.30
N GLU A 76 -13.66 1.77 -19.96
CA GLU A 76 -14.20 1.63 -18.60
C GLU A 76 -14.27 0.16 -18.20
N ARG A 77 -14.80 -0.71 -19.06
CA ARG A 77 -14.88 -2.16 -18.80
C ARG A 77 -13.51 -2.82 -18.59
N ARG A 78 -12.49 -2.40 -19.35
CA ARG A 78 -11.12 -2.93 -19.17
C ARG A 78 -10.50 -2.47 -17.86
N CYS A 79 -10.68 -1.19 -17.51
CA CYS A 79 -10.23 -0.63 -16.24
C CYS A 79 -10.91 -1.32 -15.06
N ALA A 80 -12.25 -1.41 -15.07
CA ALA A 80 -13.03 -2.06 -14.02
C ALA A 80 -12.59 -3.50 -13.78
N ARG A 81 -12.43 -4.28 -14.86
CA ARG A 81 -11.99 -5.67 -14.77
C ARG A 81 -10.61 -5.81 -14.13
N LEU A 82 -9.65 -4.97 -14.53
CA LEU A 82 -8.29 -5.03 -13.99
C LEU A 82 -8.25 -4.59 -12.52
N LEU A 83 -8.91 -3.48 -12.20
CA LEU A 83 -8.98 -2.98 -10.84
C LEU A 83 -9.62 -4.02 -9.91
N ARG A 84 -10.78 -4.57 -10.30
CA ARG A 84 -11.46 -5.61 -9.52
C ARG A 84 -10.59 -6.84 -9.29
N GLU A 85 -9.92 -7.33 -10.33
CA GLU A 85 -9.02 -8.48 -10.21
C GLU A 85 -7.92 -8.21 -9.18
N ARG A 86 -7.26 -7.06 -9.28
CA ARG A 86 -6.11 -6.74 -8.43
C ARG A 86 -6.51 -6.53 -6.98
N LEU A 87 -7.55 -5.74 -6.71
CA LEU A 87 -8.01 -5.46 -5.34
C LEU A 87 -8.57 -6.72 -4.65
N THR A 88 -9.29 -7.57 -5.39
CA THR A 88 -9.81 -8.84 -4.84
C THR A 88 -8.67 -9.79 -4.49
N ALA A 89 -7.64 -9.87 -5.34
CA ALA A 89 -6.48 -10.72 -5.07
C ALA A 89 -5.69 -10.24 -3.84
N GLU A 90 -5.47 -8.93 -3.72
CA GLU A 90 -4.79 -8.34 -2.55
C GLU A 90 -5.59 -8.54 -1.26
N LEU A 91 -6.91 -8.37 -1.31
CA LEU A 91 -7.76 -8.61 -0.16
C LEU A 91 -7.74 -10.08 0.28
N ALA A 92 -7.71 -11.03 -0.67
CA ALA A 92 -7.59 -12.45 -0.34
C ALA A 92 -6.25 -12.79 0.36
N VAL A 93 -5.15 -12.12 -0.01
CA VAL A 93 -3.86 -12.24 0.68
C VAL A 93 -3.93 -11.66 2.09
N HIS A 94 -4.63 -10.53 2.26
CA HIS A 94 -4.87 -9.93 3.58
C HIS A 94 -5.70 -10.83 4.49
N GLU A 95 -6.82 -11.36 3.99
CA GLU A 95 -7.73 -12.25 4.71
C GLU A 95 -7.10 -13.60 5.07
N ALA A 96 -6.05 -14.01 4.34
CA ALA A 96 -5.23 -15.17 4.68
C ALA A 96 -4.16 -14.87 5.74
N ASP A 97 -4.14 -13.66 6.32
CA ASP A 97 -3.17 -13.18 7.31
C ASP A 97 -1.70 -13.25 6.84
N GLU A 98 -1.45 -13.27 5.52
CA GLU A 98 -0.09 -13.41 4.97
C GLU A 98 0.83 -12.25 5.39
N HIS A 99 0.25 -11.07 5.57
CA HIS A 99 0.94 -9.87 6.03
C HIS A 99 1.58 -10.03 7.42
N LEU A 100 1.04 -10.91 8.27
CA LEU A 100 1.58 -11.19 9.61
C LEU A 100 2.83 -12.08 9.60
N ARG A 101 3.19 -12.64 8.45
CA ARG A 101 4.37 -13.50 8.28
C ARG A 101 5.22 -13.13 7.07
N ALA A 102 5.11 -11.88 6.61
CA ALA A 102 5.78 -11.37 5.41
C ALA A 102 7.30 -11.15 5.60
N VAL A 103 8.02 -12.23 5.93
CA VAL A 103 9.49 -12.26 6.07
C VAL A 103 10.09 -13.04 4.91
N GLY A 104 11.09 -12.46 4.26
CA GLY A 104 11.64 -12.93 3.00
C GLY A 104 13.02 -12.32 2.76
N ASN A 105 13.83 -12.94 1.91
CA ASN A 105 15.18 -12.47 1.58
C ASN A 105 15.22 -11.49 0.40
N LEU A 106 14.08 -11.19 -0.21
CA LEU A 106 13.91 -10.23 -1.30
C LEU A 106 12.47 -9.71 -1.30
N GLY A 107 12.29 -8.42 -1.56
CA GLY A 107 10.97 -7.85 -1.86
C GLY A 107 9.98 -7.88 -0.68
N THR A 108 10.45 -7.58 0.53
CA THR A 108 9.58 -7.42 1.71
C THR A 108 9.53 -5.97 2.18
N VAL A 109 8.60 -5.66 3.10
CA VAL A 109 8.39 -4.30 3.61
C VAL A 109 9.66 -3.63 4.13
N ALA A 110 10.56 -4.37 4.77
CA ALA A 110 11.83 -3.83 5.25
C ALA A 110 12.79 -3.46 4.11
N HIS A 111 12.76 -4.20 2.99
CA HIS A 111 13.50 -3.83 1.78
C HIS A 111 12.95 -2.53 1.20
N SER A 112 11.62 -2.39 1.10
CA SER A 112 10.97 -1.18 0.59
C SER A 112 11.30 0.06 1.44
N VAL A 113 11.28 -0.06 2.77
CA VAL A 113 11.66 1.04 3.69
C VAL A 113 13.10 1.48 3.47
N ARG A 114 14.02 0.56 3.17
CA ARG A 114 15.42 0.89 2.87
C ARG A 114 15.57 1.46 1.45
N GLU A 115 14.94 0.84 0.47
CA GLU A 115 15.14 1.13 -0.96
C GLU A 115 14.53 2.46 -1.39
N VAL A 116 13.45 2.90 -0.74
CA VAL A 116 12.80 4.17 -1.09
C VAL A 116 13.75 5.36 -1.00
N PHE A 117 14.76 5.33 -0.11
CA PHE A 117 15.77 6.38 -0.01
C PHE A 117 16.63 6.52 -1.27
N THR A 118 16.81 5.45 -2.06
CA THR A 118 17.64 5.47 -3.27
C THR A 118 16.95 6.13 -4.45
N VAL A 119 15.61 6.23 -4.41
CA VAL A 119 14.78 6.85 -5.44
C VAL A 119 14.15 8.17 -4.98
N THR A 120 14.36 8.57 -3.73
CA THR A 120 13.90 9.87 -3.22
C THR A 120 14.83 10.98 -3.75
N PRO A 121 14.30 12.10 -4.26
CA PRO A 121 15.11 13.25 -4.67
C PRO A 121 16.06 13.72 -3.56
N ALA A 122 17.22 14.26 -3.94
CA ALA A 122 18.27 14.74 -3.03
C ALA A 122 19.05 15.93 -3.61
N GLU A 123 18.40 16.75 -4.45
CA GLU A 123 19.05 17.81 -5.21
C GLU A 123 19.02 19.16 -4.48
N THR A 124 17.96 19.40 -3.70
CA THR A 124 17.70 20.66 -3.03
C THR A 124 17.74 20.54 -1.51
N GLU A 125 17.85 21.66 -0.80
CA GLU A 125 17.78 21.68 0.66
C GLU A 125 16.43 21.16 1.19
N GLU A 126 15.36 21.36 0.43
CA GLU A 126 14.03 20.83 0.73
C GLU A 126 14.00 19.30 0.62
N ASP A 127 14.62 18.74 -0.42
CA ASP A 127 14.73 17.29 -0.61
C ASP A 127 15.50 16.63 0.55
N TRP A 128 16.62 17.24 0.95
CA TRP A 128 17.41 16.78 2.09
C TRP A 128 16.63 16.85 3.42
N ARG A 129 15.75 17.85 3.58
CA ARG A 129 14.87 17.95 4.74
C ARG A 129 13.83 16.82 4.75
N ALA A 130 13.19 16.54 3.62
CA ALA A 130 12.24 15.44 3.47
C ALA A 130 12.91 14.09 3.75
N LEU A 131 14.11 13.85 3.20
CA LEU A 131 14.92 12.66 3.48
C LEU A 131 15.21 12.50 4.98
N ALA A 132 15.60 13.59 5.66
CA ALA A 132 15.87 13.54 7.10
C ALA A 132 14.60 13.26 7.93
N GLU A 133 13.44 13.80 7.52
CA GLU A 133 12.15 13.49 8.14
C GLU A 133 11.77 12.01 7.95
N ARG A 134 11.88 11.50 6.72
CA ARG A 134 11.66 10.09 6.40
C ARG A 134 12.57 9.17 7.19
N LEU A 135 13.86 9.51 7.31
CA LEU A 135 14.83 8.75 8.09
C LEU A 135 14.43 8.66 9.57
N ARG A 136 13.91 9.76 10.14
CA ARG A 136 13.40 9.77 11.52
C ARG A 136 12.12 8.94 11.71
N ALA A 137 11.36 8.69 10.65
CA ALA A 137 10.16 7.85 10.68
C ALA A 137 10.44 6.34 10.64
N VAL A 138 11.66 5.92 10.22
CA VAL A 138 12.03 4.49 10.08
C VAL A 138 11.78 3.68 11.36
N PRO A 139 12.18 4.13 12.57
CA PRO A 139 11.94 3.36 13.79
C PRO A 139 10.45 3.08 14.06
N ALA A 140 9.57 4.04 13.77
CA ALA A 140 8.12 3.87 13.96
C ALA A 140 7.55 2.85 12.96
N ALA A 141 7.92 2.97 11.67
CA ALA A 141 7.50 2.01 10.65
C ALA A 141 7.93 0.58 10.99
N LEU A 142 9.21 0.39 11.39
CA LEU A 142 9.72 -0.93 11.77
C LEU A 142 9.15 -1.44 13.10
N ALA A 143 8.74 -0.57 14.02
CA ALA A 143 8.01 -0.97 15.23
C ALA A 143 6.64 -1.56 14.87
N GLY A 144 5.89 -0.93 13.95
CA GLY A 144 4.63 -1.48 13.44
C GLY A 144 4.83 -2.83 12.74
N TYR A 145 5.87 -2.96 11.90
CA TYR A 145 6.18 -4.25 11.27
C TYR A 145 6.44 -5.36 12.31
N ARG A 146 7.16 -5.03 13.40
CA ARG A 146 7.38 -5.98 14.49
C ARG A 146 6.09 -6.36 15.22
N GLU A 147 5.15 -5.45 15.36
CA GLU A 147 3.82 -5.72 15.92
C GLU A 147 3.05 -6.74 15.06
N SER A 148 3.05 -6.53 13.74
CA SER A 148 2.44 -7.47 12.78
C SER A 148 3.06 -8.86 12.86
N LEU A 149 4.40 -8.95 12.92
CA LEU A 149 5.08 -10.24 13.09
C LEU A 149 4.80 -10.88 14.46
N ALA A 150 4.71 -10.09 15.53
CA ALA A 150 4.38 -10.61 16.86
C ALA A 150 2.98 -11.21 16.89
N LEU A 151 1.99 -10.53 16.29
CA LEU A 151 0.64 -11.05 16.13
C LEU A 151 0.63 -12.33 15.27
N GLY A 152 1.45 -12.39 14.22
CA GLY A 152 1.64 -13.62 13.44
C GLY A 152 2.16 -14.78 14.29
N LEU A 153 3.15 -14.54 15.15
CA LEU A 153 3.66 -15.56 16.08
C LEU A 153 2.60 -16.04 17.06
N GLU A 154 1.77 -15.15 17.61
CA GLU A 154 0.64 -15.50 18.49
C GLU A 154 -0.37 -16.40 17.77
N ARG A 155 -0.65 -16.12 16.49
CA ARG A 155 -1.53 -16.92 15.62
C ARG A 155 -0.87 -18.17 15.05
N LYS A 156 0.40 -18.44 15.38
CA LYS A 156 1.21 -19.56 14.85
C LYS A 156 1.41 -19.50 13.33
N LEU A 157 1.41 -18.29 12.77
CA LEU A 157 1.73 -18.00 11.38
C LEU A 157 3.23 -17.73 11.27
N TYR A 158 3.99 -18.79 10.99
CA TYR A 158 5.44 -18.70 10.88
C TYR A 158 5.88 -18.42 9.45
N ALA A 159 6.87 -17.54 9.31
CA ALA A 159 7.61 -17.39 8.06
C ALA A 159 8.55 -18.58 7.83
N ALA A 160 8.96 -18.78 6.57
CA ALA A 160 9.86 -19.86 6.22
C ALA A 160 11.26 -19.64 6.83
N PRO A 161 11.89 -20.67 7.44
CA PRO A 161 13.11 -20.49 8.23
C PRO A 161 14.33 -20.07 7.39
N ARG A 162 14.48 -20.61 6.17
CA ARG A 162 15.61 -20.31 5.29
C ARG A 162 15.66 -18.83 4.86
N PRO A 163 14.60 -18.25 4.25
CA PRO A 163 14.62 -16.83 3.90
C PRO A 163 14.66 -15.92 5.13
N THR A 164 14.07 -16.33 6.26
CA THR A 164 14.18 -15.59 7.53
C THR A 164 15.63 -15.52 8.02
N GLN A 165 16.39 -16.61 7.96
CA GLN A 165 17.80 -16.62 8.33
C GLN A 165 18.63 -15.67 7.45
N THR A 166 18.34 -15.63 6.15
CA THR A 166 18.98 -14.67 5.24
C THR A 166 18.58 -13.23 5.57
N PHE A 167 17.30 -12.97 5.83
CA PHE A 167 16.77 -11.65 6.17
C PHE A 167 17.45 -11.04 7.40
N VAL A 168 17.73 -11.84 8.43
CA VAL A 168 18.44 -11.38 9.66
C VAL A 168 19.86 -10.90 9.37
N GLY A 169 20.49 -11.37 8.29
CA GLY A 169 21.85 -10.97 7.91
C GLY A 169 21.95 -9.74 7.01
N GLN A 170 20.82 -9.12 6.64
CA GLN A 170 20.75 -7.95 5.76
C GLN A 170 20.69 -6.64 6.55
#